data_AF-A0AAV1JLF1-F1
#
_entry.id   AF-A0AAV1JLF1-F1
#
_cell.length_a   1.000
_cell.length_b   1.000
_cell.length_c   1.000
_cell.angle_alpha   90.00
_cell.angle_beta   90.00
_cell.angle_gamma   90.00
#
_symmetry.space_group_name_H-M   'P 1'
#
loop_
_entity.id
_entity.type
_entity.pdbx_description
1 polymer ?
#
loop_
_entity_poly.entity_id
_entity_poly.type
_entity_poly.pdbx_seq_one_letter_code
_entity_poly.pdbx_strand_id
1 'polypeptide(L)'
;MDKKLMAPPKISRVRHSVLPSTSKETPKVAEKQKARRKMNATLIDFDQTKSEPPVTDAYARLAAHQKGLRAVLADCLLDSKIKKEETEVDIQLGQLADRFSKAVDQLDKTNRRLKDIKFTVEQKRLLDLKSVDCSKFYETTDAAGTDEILRNLARSEQAYLDKLVTKNIDFGYNKESGHKQLLDAVNDAIKGFEEIKLHSHLDTDKLKQFEKLHETQQSLEGKCTDIDSYKVLFEKTFPNTCDELLQQVTILVLGSELSRQLDLWLSKADLTHGPARAIIAPHAGYSYCGACAAFAYRQVSPVVVKRIFILGPSHHVRLAGCALSSLDKYATPLYDLTIDKQIYAELEATRQFQRMNVTTDEDEHSIEMHLPYIAKVMEEYKTSFTIIPILVGTLTPEKEAKYGAILAPYLADPQNLVVISSDFCHWGSRFRYTWRDNARGHIHQSIEWLDKLGMDIIEKMDPASFTAYLKKYSNTICGRHPIGVLLQALAKLQSQPSCPKMSMKFLKYAQSSQCMNMQDSSVSYASASLVFE
;
A
#
# COMPACT_ATOMS: atom_id res chain seq x y z
N MET A 1 -8.54 -70.25 -13.19
CA MET A 1 -7.45 -70.38 -12.19
C MET A 1 -7.26 -69.01 -11.56
N ASP A 2 -7.96 -68.56 -10.51
CA ASP A 2 -8.75 -69.19 -9.44
C ASP A 2 -7.98 -69.56 -8.15
N LYS A 3 -8.48 -69.04 -7.00
CA LYS A 3 -8.23 -69.32 -5.55
C LYS A 3 -6.96 -68.84 -4.78
N LYS A 4 -7.25 -67.93 -3.81
CA LYS A 4 -6.90 -67.93 -2.35
C LYS A 4 -5.39 -67.83 -1.94
N LEU A 5 -4.95 -67.40 -0.74
CA LEU A 5 -5.49 -67.33 0.64
C LEU A 5 -5.09 -66.00 1.35
N MET A 6 -5.96 -65.36 2.15
CA MET A 6 -6.01 -65.29 3.65
C MET A 6 -4.96 -64.47 4.43
N ALA A 7 -5.42 -63.83 5.52
CA ALA A 7 -4.67 -63.12 6.59
C ALA A 7 -4.92 -63.87 7.95
N PRO A 8 -4.72 -63.33 9.18
CA PRO A 8 -4.04 -62.12 9.71
C PRO A 8 -3.03 -62.55 10.85
N PRO A 9 -3.00 -62.08 12.13
CA PRO A 9 -3.18 -60.78 12.83
C PRO A 9 -2.02 -60.45 13.84
N LYS A 10 -2.24 -59.53 14.82
CA LYS A 10 -1.56 -59.39 16.17
C LYS A 10 -0.18 -58.68 16.24
N ILE A 11 0.27 -58.02 17.32
CA ILE A 11 -0.41 -57.48 18.54
C ILE A 11 0.38 -56.28 19.17
N SER A 12 -0.33 -55.50 20.00
CA SER A 12 0.04 -54.40 20.95
C SER A 12 1.29 -54.61 21.87
N ARG A 13 1.75 -53.70 22.78
CA ARG A 13 0.98 -52.98 23.85
C ARG A 13 1.84 -52.05 24.76
N VAL A 14 1.20 -51.05 25.41
CA VAL A 14 1.42 -50.56 26.82
C VAL A 14 2.75 -49.84 27.19
N ARG A 15 2.88 -48.86 28.11
CA ARG A 15 2.09 -47.79 28.84
C ARG A 15 3.15 -46.86 29.54
N HIS A 16 2.93 -45.74 30.26
CA HIS A 16 1.98 -45.32 31.31
C HIS A 16 1.97 -43.76 31.39
N SER A 17 0.83 -43.05 31.50
CA SER A 17 0.22 -42.48 32.73
C SER A 17 1.21 -41.84 33.73
N VAL A 18 0.96 -40.66 34.31
CA VAL A 18 -0.18 -40.31 35.21
C VAL A 18 -0.57 -38.80 35.16
N LEU A 19 -1.86 -38.51 35.40
CA LEU A 19 -2.52 -37.22 35.73
C LEU A 19 -3.10 -37.34 37.17
N PRO A 20 -3.59 -36.29 37.89
CA PRO A 20 -4.03 -34.93 37.49
C PRO A 20 -3.37 -33.83 38.42
N SER A 21 -3.90 -32.67 38.83
CA SER A 21 -5.26 -32.10 38.85
C SER A 21 -5.37 -30.56 39.08
N THR A 22 -6.50 -29.99 38.63
CA THR A 22 -7.39 -28.96 39.25
C THR A 22 -6.90 -28.02 40.37
N SER A 23 -7.32 -26.75 40.51
CA SER A 23 -8.23 -25.87 39.73
C SER A 23 -8.41 -24.49 40.42
N LYS A 24 -9.23 -23.61 39.81
CA LYS A 24 -10.00 -22.47 40.37
C LYS A 24 -9.34 -21.08 40.48
N GLU A 25 -10.23 -20.09 40.39
CA GLU A 25 -9.98 -18.67 40.15
C GLU A 25 -9.86 -17.84 41.45
N THR A 26 -9.30 -16.63 41.29
CA THR A 26 -9.64 -15.30 41.88
C THR A 26 -10.63 -15.23 43.08
N PRO A 27 -10.55 -14.22 44.01
CA PRO A 27 -10.32 -12.82 43.61
C PRO A 27 -9.80 -11.76 44.64
N LYS A 28 -9.65 -10.53 44.11
CA LYS A 28 -9.98 -9.20 44.70
C LYS A 28 -9.06 -8.45 45.68
N VAL A 29 -8.85 -7.18 45.29
CA VAL A 29 -8.79 -5.93 46.09
C VAL A 29 -7.49 -5.56 46.83
N ALA A 30 -7.08 -4.30 46.61
CA ALA A 30 -6.00 -3.62 47.30
C ALA A 30 -6.47 -2.25 47.84
N GLU A 31 -6.06 -1.90 49.07
CA GLU A 31 -6.09 -0.55 49.67
C GLU A 31 -4.95 -0.48 50.72
N LYS A 32 -4.24 0.63 51.02
CA LYS A 32 -4.18 2.02 50.48
C LYS A 32 -2.86 2.70 50.96
N GLN A 33 -1.84 2.98 50.13
CA GLN A 33 -0.52 3.63 50.47
C GLN A 33 -0.67 5.16 50.79
N LYS A 34 0.28 6.02 51.32
CA LYS A 34 0.14 7.49 51.72
C LYS A 34 1.15 8.54 51.18
N ALA A 35 1.68 9.39 52.07
CA ALA A 35 2.06 10.81 51.92
C ALA A 35 2.36 11.47 53.30
N ARG A 36 3.26 12.45 53.40
CA ARG A 36 3.76 13.33 52.31
C ARG A 36 5.15 13.90 52.63
N ARG A 37 5.89 14.20 51.55
CA ARG A 37 6.79 15.37 51.35
C ARG A 37 6.43 16.54 52.29
N LYS A 38 7.37 17.32 52.84
CA LYS A 38 8.59 17.94 52.25
C LYS A 38 9.72 17.96 53.30
N MET A 39 11.00 17.79 52.96
CA MET A 39 11.94 18.72 52.30
C MET A 39 12.20 20.06 53.03
N ASN A 40 13.42 20.16 53.55
CA ASN A 40 14.37 21.29 53.55
C ASN A 40 14.05 22.59 54.31
N ALA A 41 14.92 22.88 55.28
CA ALA A 41 15.50 24.20 55.52
C ALA A 41 17.04 24.04 55.65
N THR A 42 17.81 25.10 55.43
CA THR A 42 19.27 25.04 55.19
C THR A 42 20.01 26.14 55.95
N LEU A 43 21.11 25.79 56.63
CA LEU A 43 22.00 26.67 57.42
C LEU A 43 21.29 27.28 58.66
N ILE A 44 21.96 27.68 59.75
CA ILE A 44 23.28 28.32 59.92
C ILE A 44 24.11 27.68 61.06
N ASP A 45 25.40 27.99 61.06
CA ASP A 45 26.50 27.55 61.94
C ASP A 45 26.53 28.23 63.33
N PHE A 46 26.78 27.47 64.41
CA PHE A 46 27.83 27.68 65.44
C PHE A 46 27.73 26.64 66.59
N ASP A 47 28.77 26.51 67.42
CA ASP A 47 29.09 25.32 68.24
C ASP A 47 28.45 25.23 69.67
N GLN A 48 28.29 23.99 70.15
CA GLN A 48 27.94 23.48 71.51
C GLN A 48 26.65 23.93 72.24
N THR A 49 25.68 23.02 72.41
CA THR A 49 25.36 22.38 73.72
C THR A 49 24.18 21.36 73.71
N LYS A 50 24.40 20.21 74.38
CA LYS A 50 23.45 19.27 75.06
C LYS A 50 22.17 18.68 74.38
N SER A 51 22.06 17.35 74.57
CA SER A 51 20.86 16.49 74.82
C SER A 51 19.86 16.08 73.72
N GLU A 52 19.61 14.75 73.65
CA GLU A 52 18.42 14.03 73.11
C GLU A 52 17.20 14.18 74.08
N PRO A 53 15.93 13.72 73.83
CA PRO A 53 15.42 12.64 72.93
C PRO A 53 14.05 12.96 72.20
N PRO A 54 12.95 12.15 72.24
CA PRO A 54 12.61 10.94 71.44
C PRO A 54 11.30 11.01 70.57
N VAL A 55 10.82 9.85 70.08
CA VAL A 55 9.44 9.49 69.61
C VAL A 55 8.92 10.04 68.26
N THR A 56 9.28 9.44 67.12
CA THR A 56 8.77 9.88 65.78
C THR A 56 8.39 8.81 64.73
N ASP A 57 8.79 7.53 64.85
CA ASP A 57 8.71 6.56 63.73
C ASP A 57 7.28 6.04 63.40
N ALA A 58 6.38 5.89 64.39
CA ALA A 58 5.05 5.29 64.14
C ALA A 58 4.17 6.12 63.19
N TYR A 59 4.15 7.45 63.35
CA TYR A 59 3.37 8.35 62.48
C TYR A 59 3.93 8.42 61.06
N ALA A 60 5.25 8.28 60.88
CA ALA A 60 5.89 8.32 59.56
C ALA A 60 5.40 7.19 58.64
N ARG A 61 5.11 6.01 59.20
CA ARG A 61 4.65 4.83 58.45
C ARG A 61 3.17 4.88 58.10
N LEU A 62 2.32 5.45 58.96
CA LEU A 62 0.95 5.80 58.57
C LEU A 62 0.94 6.95 57.56
N ALA A 63 1.88 7.90 57.67
CA ALA A 63 2.26 8.86 56.62
C ALA A 63 2.93 8.21 55.38
N ALA A 64 2.99 6.88 55.32
CA ALA A 64 3.23 6.09 54.11
C ALA A 64 2.05 5.15 53.72
N HIS A 65 0.91 5.10 54.45
CA HIS A 65 -0.30 4.31 54.13
C HIS A 65 -1.71 4.99 54.37
N GLN A 66 -2.47 5.38 53.30
CA GLN A 66 -3.75 6.15 53.14
C GLN A 66 -3.74 7.56 52.39
N LYS A 67 -3.16 7.67 51.18
CA LYS A 67 -3.14 8.76 50.13
C LYS A 67 -2.35 8.41 48.83
N GLY A 68 -1.33 7.55 48.79
CA GLY A 68 -0.69 6.97 47.59
C GLY A 68 -1.66 6.20 46.68
N LEU A 69 -2.84 5.88 47.23
CA LEU A 69 -4.12 5.74 46.51
C LEU A 69 -5.08 6.68 47.29
N ARG A 70 -5.38 7.95 46.94
CA ARG A 70 -5.24 8.86 45.76
C ARG A 70 -3.85 9.36 45.27
N ALA A 71 -2.86 8.50 44.96
CA ALA A 71 -2.13 8.66 43.69
C ALA A 71 -2.88 7.74 42.73
N VAL A 72 -2.86 6.42 42.94
CA VAL A 72 -3.67 5.46 42.16
C VAL A 72 -5.18 5.78 42.17
N LEU A 73 -5.77 6.32 43.26
CA LEU A 73 -7.19 6.75 43.28
C LEU A 73 -7.39 8.17 42.70
N ALA A 74 -6.33 8.94 42.50
CA ALA A 74 -6.34 10.14 41.66
C ALA A 74 -6.19 9.71 40.21
N ASP A 75 -5.20 8.87 39.89
CA ASP A 75 -4.91 8.30 38.57
C ASP A 75 -6.11 7.52 38.03
N CYS A 76 -6.78 6.63 38.78
CA CYS A 76 -8.00 5.96 38.31
C CYS A 76 -9.23 6.88 38.27
N LEU A 77 -9.29 7.97 39.05
CA LEU A 77 -10.29 9.02 38.85
C LEU A 77 -9.93 9.91 37.66
N LEU A 78 -8.65 10.02 37.31
CA LEU A 78 -8.13 10.76 36.18
C LEU A 78 -8.30 9.94 34.90
N ASP A 79 -8.08 8.63 34.90
CA ASP A 79 -8.37 7.70 33.79
C ASP A 79 -9.89 7.57 33.58
N SER A 80 -10.68 7.59 34.65
CA SER A 80 -12.15 7.62 34.56
C SER A 80 -12.65 8.96 34.04
N LYS A 81 -12.05 10.07 34.50
CA LYS A 81 -12.38 11.43 34.03
C LYS A 81 -11.85 11.68 32.62
N ILE A 82 -10.66 11.19 32.26
CA ILE A 82 -10.08 11.18 30.91
C ILE A 82 -10.97 10.33 30.02
N LYS A 83 -11.30 9.08 30.34
CA LYS A 83 -12.23 8.30 29.50
C LYS A 83 -13.60 8.93 29.37
N LYS A 84 -14.11 9.59 30.41
CA LYS A 84 -15.41 10.26 30.34
C LYS A 84 -15.33 11.56 29.55
N GLU A 85 -14.26 12.34 29.68
CA GLU A 85 -14.00 13.55 28.89
C GLU A 85 -13.61 13.21 27.44
N GLU A 86 -12.91 12.10 27.18
CA GLU A 86 -12.71 11.50 25.86
C GLU A 86 -14.07 11.11 25.28
N THR A 87 -14.94 10.40 26.01
CA THR A 87 -16.27 10.05 25.48
C THR A 87 -17.14 11.30 25.23
N GLU A 88 -17.10 12.30 26.11
CA GLU A 88 -17.83 13.57 25.97
C GLU A 88 -17.28 14.41 24.81
N VAL A 89 -15.95 14.47 24.65
CA VAL A 89 -15.25 15.17 23.56
C VAL A 89 -15.38 14.40 22.24
N ASP A 90 -15.42 13.07 22.23
CA ASP A 90 -15.72 12.24 21.05
C ASP A 90 -17.17 12.41 20.61
N ILE A 91 -18.11 12.54 21.55
CA ILE A 91 -19.50 12.90 21.25
C ILE A 91 -19.58 14.33 20.70
N GLN A 92 -18.84 15.29 21.25
CA GLN A 92 -18.81 16.67 20.77
C GLN A 92 -18.07 16.81 19.43
N LEU A 93 -16.98 16.07 19.20
CA LEU A 93 -16.27 15.95 17.92
C LEU A 93 -17.11 15.23 16.89
N GLY A 94 -17.86 14.19 17.26
CA GLY A 94 -18.82 13.51 16.40
C GLY A 94 -19.95 14.44 15.96
N GLN A 95 -20.50 15.23 16.89
CA GLN A 95 -21.50 16.27 16.58
C GLN A 95 -20.90 17.41 15.74
N LEU A 96 -19.66 17.82 15.99
CA LEU A 96 -18.96 18.85 15.22
C LEU A 96 -18.64 18.37 13.80
N ALA A 97 -18.20 17.12 13.65
CA ALA A 97 -17.92 16.46 12.38
C ALA A 97 -19.22 16.22 11.57
N ASP A 98 -20.32 15.85 12.23
CA ASP A 98 -21.65 15.79 11.60
C ASP A 98 -22.12 17.17 11.11
N ARG A 99 -21.93 18.24 11.90
CA ARG A 99 -22.21 19.63 11.48
C ARG A 99 -21.31 20.08 10.32
N PHE A 100 -20.00 19.80 10.38
CA PHE A 100 -19.06 20.10 9.29
C PHE A 100 -19.38 19.30 8.02
N SER A 101 -19.71 18.02 8.15
CA SER A 101 -20.13 17.16 7.04
C SER A 101 -21.39 17.74 6.36
N LYS A 102 -22.40 18.14 7.14
CA LYS A 102 -23.60 18.81 6.63
C LYS A 102 -23.31 20.15 5.96
N ALA A 103 -22.35 20.93 6.47
CA ALA A 103 -21.92 22.18 5.85
C ALA A 103 -21.20 21.94 4.51
N VAL A 104 -20.26 20.99 4.45
CA VAL A 104 -19.55 20.58 3.23
C VAL A 104 -20.52 20.01 2.19
N ASP A 105 -21.48 19.19 2.60
CA ASP A 105 -22.49 18.58 1.73
C ASP A 105 -23.48 19.63 1.17
N GLN A 106 -23.76 20.72 1.90
CA GLN A 106 -24.46 21.89 1.35
C GLN A 106 -23.59 22.72 0.40
N LEU A 107 -22.30 22.89 0.72
CA LEU A 107 -21.34 23.59 -0.15
C LEU A 107 -21.19 22.87 -1.49
N ASP A 108 -21.12 21.53 -1.47
CA ASP A 108 -20.96 20.72 -2.68
C ASP A 108 -22.26 20.65 -3.51
N LYS A 109 -23.44 20.60 -2.88
CA LYS A 109 -24.74 20.80 -3.57
C LYS A 109 -24.82 22.16 -4.24
N THR A 110 -24.29 23.20 -3.61
CA THR A 110 -24.22 24.56 -4.18
C THR A 110 -23.23 24.62 -5.35
N ASN A 111 -22.05 24.00 -5.22
CA ASN A 111 -21.03 23.89 -6.26
C ASN A 111 -21.53 23.13 -7.50
N ARG A 112 -22.24 22.01 -7.31
CA ARG A 112 -22.88 21.26 -8.41
C ARG A 112 -23.90 22.13 -9.15
N ARG A 113 -24.81 22.79 -8.43
CA ARG A 113 -25.79 23.73 -9.02
C ARG A 113 -25.13 24.88 -9.79
N LEU A 114 -24.01 25.43 -9.29
CA LEU A 114 -23.22 26.45 -9.99
C LEU A 114 -22.56 25.90 -11.27
N LYS A 115 -22.11 24.64 -11.28
CA LYS A 115 -21.59 23.97 -12.48
C LYS A 115 -22.70 23.74 -13.51
N ASP A 116 -23.89 23.31 -13.10
CA ASP A 116 -25.04 23.11 -13.98
C ASP A 116 -25.49 24.44 -14.63
N ILE A 117 -25.50 25.53 -13.84
CA ILE A 117 -25.74 26.90 -14.35
C ILE A 117 -24.67 27.29 -15.36
N LYS A 118 -23.38 27.10 -15.04
CA LYS A 118 -22.27 27.47 -15.94
C LYS A 118 -22.29 26.66 -17.26
N PHE A 119 -22.63 25.37 -17.19
CA PHE A 119 -22.83 24.52 -18.37
C PHE A 119 -24.00 25.02 -19.23
N THR A 120 -25.15 25.31 -18.62
CA THR A 120 -26.35 25.79 -19.33
C THR A 120 -26.11 27.15 -20.00
N VAL A 121 -25.41 28.07 -19.31
CA VAL A 121 -25.05 29.39 -19.86
C VAL A 121 -24.06 29.27 -21.03
N GLU A 122 -23.05 28.42 -20.91
CA GLU A 122 -22.08 28.23 -22.00
C GLU A 122 -22.69 27.48 -23.20
N GLN A 123 -23.56 26.49 -22.95
CA GLN A 123 -24.32 25.82 -24.01
C GLN A 123 -25.20 26.82 -24.78
N LYS A 124 -25.86 27.76 -24.07
CA LYS A 124 -26.59 28.84 -24.73
C LYS A 124 -25.65 29.77 -25.51
N ARG A 125 -24.53 30.22 -24.91
CA ARG A 125 -23.54 31.09 -25.56
C ARG A 125 -23.00 30.51 -26.87
N LEU A 126 -22.76 29.20 -26.91
CA LEU A 126 -22.29 28.48 -28.09
C LEU A 126 -23.38 28.32 -29.17
N LEU A 127 -24.65 28.17 -28.77
CA LEU A 127 -25.78 28.19 -29.72
C LEU A 127 -26.04 29.59 -30.29
N ASP A 128 -25.96 30.63 -29.46
CA ASP A 128 -26.08 32.03 -29.90
C ASP A 128 -24.95 32.39 -30.89
N LEU A 129 -23.70 31.96 -30.62
CA LEU A 129 -22.57 32.08 -31.55
C LEU A 129 -22.82 31.34 -32.88
N LYS A 130 -23.28 30.09 -32.82
CA LYS A 130 -23.62 29.30 -34.02
C LYS A 130 -24.73 29.97 -34.84
N SER A 131 -25.73 30.56 -34.19
CA SER A 131 -26.82 31.30 -34.85
C SER A 131 -26.28 32.53 -35.61
N VAL A 132 -25.35 33.27 -35.01
CA VAL A 132 -24.67 34.41 -35.65
C VAL A 132 -23.82 33.98 -36.86
N ASP A 133 -23.06 32.89 -36.75
CA ASP A 133 -22.23 32.41 -37.88
C ASP A 133 -23.07 31.75 -38.98
N CYS A 134 -24.18 31.09 -38.64
CA CYS A 134 -25.19 30.69 -39.61
C CYS A 134 -25.78 31.92 -40.32
N SER A 135 -26.10 33.00 -39.60
CA SER A 135 -26.66 34.24 -40.17
C SER A 135 -25.74 34.87 -41.23
N LYS A 136 -24.43 34.95 -40.95
CA LYS A 136 -23.41 35.40 -41.94
C LYS A 136 -23.34 34.49 -43.17
N PHE A 137 -23.62 33.19 -43.03
CA PHE A 137 -23.62 32.25 -44.15
C PHE A 137 -24.78 32.50 -45.13
N TYR A 138 -25.94 32.95 -44.65
CA TYR A 138 -27.04 33.42 -45.51
C TYR A 138 -26.63 34.65 -46.32
N GLU A 139 -25.91 35.61 -45.72
CA GLU A 139 -25.43 36.83 -46.40
C GLU A 139 -24.46 36.54 -47.57
N THR A 140 -23.95 35.31 -47.69
CA THR A 140 -22.98 34.89 -48.72
C THR A 140 -23.51 33.94 -49.80
N THR A 141 -24.78 33.52 -49.78
CA THR A 141 -25.27 32.40 -50.62
C THR A 141 -26.46 32.74 -51.53
N ASP A 142 -26.22 33.63 -52.51
CA ASP A 142 -27.21 34.03 -53.53
C ASP A 142 -27.35 32.95 -54.64
N ALA A 143 -27.98 31.82 -54.30
CA ALA A 143 -28.19 30.68 -55.20
C ALA A 143 -29.53 29.96 -54.96
N ALA A 144 -30.35 29.89 -56.00
CA ALA A 144 -31.73 29.37 -55.94
C ALA A 144 -31.82 27.89 -55.50
N GLY A 145 -32.80 27.60 -54.63
CA GLY A 145 -33.06 26.26 -54.08
C GLY A 145 -32.45 26.03 -52.69
N THR A 146 -31.24 26.54 -52.44
CA THR A 146 -30.56 26.46 -51.13
C THR A 146 -31.38 27.14 -50.03
N ASP A 147 -31.93 28.30 -50.35
CA ASP A 147 -32.60 29.21 -49.41
C ASP A 147 -33.88 28.62 -48.78
N GLU A 148 -34.63 27.75 -49.48
CA GLU A 148 -35.79 27.08 -48.87
C GLU A 148 -35.38 25.99 -47.86
N ILE A 149 -34.33 25.22 -48.19
CA ILE A 149 -33.77 24.20 -47.28
C ILE A 149 -33.23 24.88 -46.02
N LEU A 150 -32.51 25.99 -46.19
CA LEU A 150 -31.98 26.79 -45.08
C LEU A 150 -33.12 27.42 -44.25
N ARG A 151 -34.14 28.03 -44.86
CA ARG A 151 -35.35 28.52 -44.17
C ARG A 151 -36.16 27.42 -43.47
N ASN A 152 -35.99 26.15 -43.85
CA ASN A 152 -36.54 25.00 -43.13
C ASN A 152 -35.64 24.56 -41.95
N LEU A 153 -34.31 24.59 -42.10
CA LEU A 153 -33.38 24.40 -40.98
C LEU A 153 -33.57 25.47 -39.90
N ALA A 154 -33.61 26.75 -40.26
CA ALA A 154 -33.79 27.84 -39.30
C ALA A 154 -35.10 27.72 -38.51
N ARG A 155 -36.21 27.35 -39.17
CA ARG A 155 -37.49 27.08 -38.50
C ARG A 155 -37.43 25.85 -37.60
N SER A 156 -36.66 24.82 -37.97
CA SER A 156 -36.44 23.64 -37.12
C SER A 156 -35.58 23.97 -35.90
N GLU A 157 -34.49 24.71 -36.08
CA GLU A 157 -33.58 25.15 -35.02
C GLU A 157 -34.25 26.10 -34.04
N GLN A 158 -35.04 27.08 -34.53
CA GLN A 158 -35.90 27.90 -33.68
C GLN A 158 -36.91 27.03 -32.92
N ALA A 159 -37.55 26.05 -33.56
CA ALA A 159 -38.45 25.10 -32.90
C ALA A 159 -37.74 24.09 -31.96
N TYR A 160 -36.41 24.12 -31.85
CA TYR A 160 -35.65 23.48 -30.76
C TYR A 160 -35.26 24.49 -29.67
N LEU A 161 -34.94 25.74 -30.02
CA LEU A 161 -34.73 26.84 -29.07
C LEU A 161 -36.01 27.17 -28.28
N ASP A 162 -37.17 27.19 -28.92
CA ASP A 162 -38.48 27.40 -28.27
C ASP A 162 -38.86 26.23 -27.34
N LYS A 163 -38.27 25.04 -27.54
CA LYS A 163 -38.40 23.87 -26.65
C LYS A 163 -37.41 23.89 -25.50
N LEU A 164 -36.33 24.70 -25.57
CA LEU A 164 -35.49 25.02 -24.42
C LEU A 164 -36.23 26.00 -23.52
N VAL A 165 -37.23 25.46 -22.80
CA VAL A 165 -38.00 26.18 -21.79
C VAL A 165 -37.02 26.88 -20.86
N THR A 166 -36.98 28.22 -20.94
CA THR A 166 -36.40 29.04 -19.89
C THR A 166 -37.23 28.81 -18.64
N LYS A 167 -36.83 27.83 -17.83
CA LYS A 167 -37.15 27.86 -16.42
C LYS A 167 -36.55 29.16 -15.89
N ASN A 168 -37.42 30.17 -15.79
CA ASN A 168 -37.37 31.04 -14.63
C ASN A 168 -37.49 30.12 -13.42
N ILE A 169 -36.32 29.69 -12.93
CA ILE A 169 -36.19 29.17 -11.59
C ILE A 169 -36.52 30.38 -10.73
N ASP A 170 -37.78 30.51 -10.33
CA ASP A 170 -38.10 31.31 -9.17
C ASP A 170 -37.26 30.72 -8.03
N PHE A 171 -36.24 31.47 -7.63
CA PHE A 171 -35.21 30.94 -6.76
C PHE A 171 -35.75 30.70 -5.34
N GLY A 172 -36.92 31.25 -4.97
CA GLY A 172 -37.41 31.28 -3.59
C GLY A 172 -36.47 32.04 -2.62
N TYR A 173 -35.44 32.65 -3.18
CA TYR A 173 -34.33 33.33 -2.53
C TYR A 173 -34.30 34.74 -3.13
N ASN A 174 -34.77 35.73 -2.36
CA ASN A 174 -34.42 37.10 -2.69
C ASN A 174 -32.94 37.34 -2.33
N LYS A 175 -32.36 38.42 -2.84
CA LYS A 175 -30.91 38.69 -2.73
C LYS A 175 -30.44 38.93 -1.29
N GLU A 176 -31.37 39.10 -0.37
CA GLU A 176 -31.15 39.45 1.04
C GLU A 176 -31.26 38.22 1.96
N SER A 177 -32.22 37.31 1.73
CA SER A 177 -32.50 36.18 2.62
C SER A 177 -31.42 35.11 2.56
N GLY A 178 -31.01 34.68 1.37
CA GLY A 178 -30.07 33.56 1.20
C GLY A 178 -28.66 33.88 1.70
N HIS A 179 -28.16 35.08 1.39
CA HIS A 179 -26.84 35.50 1.87
C HIS A 179 -26.83 35.72 3.38
N LYS A 180 -27.94 36.20 3.94
CA LYS A 180 -28.12 36.33 5.39
C LYS A 180 -28.22 34.97 6.08
N GLN A 181 -28.99 34.01 5.58
CA GLN A 181 -29.06 32.66 6.15
C GLN A 181 -27.69 31.97 6.18
N LEU A 182 -26.85 32.17 5.15
CA LEU A 182 -25.48 31.67 5.15
C LEU A 182 -24.60 32.40 6.19
N LEU A 183 -24.76 33.72 6.34
CA LEU A 183 -24.04 34.51 7.33
C LEU A 183 -24.43 34.12 8.77
N ASP A 184 -25.74 34.01 9.03
CA ASP A 184 -26.30 33.65 10.33
C ASP A 184 -25.85 32.23 10.73
N ALA A 185 -25.85 31.26 9.80
CA ALA A 185 -25.33 29.91 10.05
C ALA A 185 -23.82 29.87 10.33
N VAL A 186 -23.02 30.73 9.70
CA VAL A 186 -21.57 30.87 9.99
C VAL A 186 -21.36 31.57 11.34
N ASN A 187 -22.15 32.59 11.66
CA ASN A 187 -22.08 33.33 12.92
C ASN A 187 -22.50 32.46 14.12
N ASP A 188 -23.53 31.63 13.97
CA ASP A 188 -23.93 30.65 15.00
C ASP A 188 -22.88 29.53 15.17
N ALA A 189 -22.20 29.12 14.10
CA ALA A 189 -21.06 28.19 14.20
C ALA A 189 -19.87 28.82 14.95
N ILE A 190 -19.57 30.11 14.70
CA ILE A 190 -18.55 30.87 15.42
C ILE A 190 -18.93 31.03 16.90
N LYS A 191 -20.16 31.44 17.20
CA LYS A 191 -20.67 31.53 18.59
C LYS A 191 -20.58 30.20 19.32
N GLY A 192 -20.98 29.10 18.70
CA GLY A 192 -20.85 27.77 19.28
C GLY A 192 -19.38 27.43 19.60
N PHE A 193 -18.45 27.87 18.76
CA PHE A 193 -17.00 27.74 19.01
C PHE A 193 -16.54 28.59 20.20
N GLU A 194 -17.07 29.81 20.37
CA GLU A 194 -16.77 30.69 21.51
C GLU A 194 -17.40 30.22 22.83
N GLU A 195 -18.63 29.68 22.81
CA GLU A 195 -19.26 29.08 23.99
C GLU A 195 -18.53 27.80 24.43
N ILE A 196 -18.09 26.96 23.48
CA ILE A 196 -17.21 25.82 23.76
C ILE A 196 -15.89 26.29 24.38
N LYS A 197 -15.29 27.37 23.84
CA LYS A 197 -14.05 27.99 24.37
C LYS A 197 -14.23 28.63 25.76
N LEU A 198 -15.45 29.01 26.14
CA LEU A 198 -15.78 29.59 27.44
C LEU A 198 -16.11 28.53 28.51
N HIS A 199 -16.62 27.37 28.11
CA HIS A 199 -17.12 26.34 29.03
C HIS A 199 -16.30 25.04 29.07
N SER A 200 -15.46 24.78 28.07
CA SER A 200 -14.40 23.77 28.20
C SER A 200 -13.19 24.37 28.91
N HIS A 201 -12.72 23.73 29.99
CA HIS A 201 -11.44 24.07 30.62
C HIS A 201 -10.26 23.50 29.82
N LEU A 202 -10.22 23.84 28.53
CA LEU A 202 -9.14 23.46 27.62
C LEU A 202 -7.84 24.15 28.02
N ASP A 203 -6.79 23.34 28.21
CA ASP A 203 -5.46 23.80 28.64
C ASP A 203 -4.81 24.68 27.55
N THR A 204 -4.95 26.00 27.72
CA THR A 204 -4.47 26.99 26.73
C THR A 204 -2.96 26.93 26.51
N ASP A 205 -2.18 26.38 27.43
CA ASP A 205 -0.73 26.30 27.28
C ASP A 205 -0.31 25.09 26.42
N LYS A 206 -1.14 24.05 26.33
CA LYS A 206 -1.00 23.01 25.29
C LYS A 206 -1.40 23.52 23.91
N LEU A 207 -2.44 24.35 23.84
CA LEU A 207 -2.89 24.91 22.56
C LEU A 207 -1.85 25.88 21.99
N LYS A 208 -1.24 26.75 22.83
CA LYS A 208 -0.06 27.55 22.48
C LYS A 208 1.16 26.71 22.10
N GLN A 209 1.36 25.54 22.72
CA GLN A 209 2.44 24.62 22.29
C GLN A 209 2.18 24.04 20.90
N PHE A 210 0.93 23.73 20.57
CA PHE A 210 0.55 23.28 19.22
C PHE A 210 0.68 24.39 18.18
N GLU A 211 0.20 25.60 18.47
CA GLU A 211 0.37 26.79 17.63
C GLU A 211 1.87 27.05 17.37
N LYS A 212 2.69 27.07 18.43
CA LYS A 212 4.14 27.26 18.33
C LYS A 212 4.86 26.11 17.58
N LEU A 213 4.38 24.88 17.68
CA LEU A 213 4.86 23.76 16.87
C LEU A 213 4.50 23.95 15.39
N HIS A 214 3.30 24.46 15.09
CA HIS A 214 2.87 24.73 13.72
C HIS A 214 3.60 25.94 13.10
N GLU A 215 3.84 27.01 13.86
CA GLU A 215 4.75 28.11 13.47
C GLU A 215 6.17 27.61 13.23
N THR A 216 6.66 26.69 14.08
CA THR A 216 7.98 26.05 13.90
C THR A 216 8.01 25.20 12.64
N GLN A 217 6.94 24.45 12.33
CA GLN A 217 6.80 23.68 11.11
C GLN A 217 6.80 24.60 9.87
N GLN A 218 5.98 25.65 9.84
CA GLN A 218 5.98 26.62 8.73
C GLN A 218 7.34 27.33 8.58
N SER A 219 8.03 27.61 9.70
CA SER A 219 9.39 28.16 9.67
C SER A 219 10.43 27.17 9.13
N LEU A 220 10.22 25.86 9.31
CA LEU A 220 11.07 24.80 8.73
C LEU A 220 10.76 24.57 7.25
N GLU A 221 9.49 24.60 6.85
CA GLU A 221 9.06 24.53 5.44
C GLU A 221 9.54 25.75 4.63
N GLY A 222 9.48 26.95 5.23
CA GLY A 222 10.07 28.16 4.67
C GLY A 222 11.60 28.13 4.57
N LYS A 223 12.29 27.41 5.47
CA LYS A 223 13.74 27.14 5.34
C LYS A 223 14.05 26.05 4.33
N CYS A 224 13.12 25.12 4.09
CA CYS A 224 13.26 24.09 3.06
C CYS A 224 13.23 24.70 1.65
N THR A 225 12.35 25.68 1.42
CA THR A 225 12.33 26.46 0.17
C THR A 225 13.53 27.40 0.02
N ASP A 226 14.16 27.83 1.11
CA ASP A 226 15.48 28.50 1.08
C ASP A 226 16.61 27.50 0.74
N ILE A 227 16.55 26.25 1.22
CA ILE A 227 17.48 25.17 0.83
C ILE A 227 17.42 24.87 -0.68
N ASP A 228 16.24 24.83 -1.29
CA ASP A 228 16.12 24.72 -2.76
C ASP A 228 16.74 25.93 -3.48
N SER A 229 16.67 27.12 -2.88
CA SER A 229 17.30 28.34 -3.40
C SER A 229 18.84 28.28 -3.30
N TYR A 230 19.39 27.79 -2.18
CA TYR A 230 20.83 27.50 -2.05
C TYR A 230 21.30 26.37 -2.97
N LYS A 231 20.46 25.35 -3.22
CA LYS A 231 20.75 24.27 -4.16
C LYS A 231 20.93 24.81 -5.59
N VAL A 232 19.98 25.61 -6.09
CA VAL A 232 20.10 26.27 -7.41
C VAL A 232 21.32 27.19 -7.48
N LEU A 233 21.66 27.88 -6.38
CA LEU A 233 22.87 28.72 -6.30
C LEU A 233 24.16 27.87 -6.32
N PHE A 234 24.17 26.72 -5.64
CA PHE A 234 25.29 25.79 -5.57
C PHE A 234 25.54 25.09 -6.91
N GLU A 235 24.50 24.55 -7.55
CA GLU A 235 24.53 23.96 -8.89
C GLU A 235 25.09 24.96 -9.93
N LYS A 236 24.71 26.24 -9.81
CA LYS A 236 25.22 27.32 -10.65
C LYS A 236 26.67 27.74 -10.35
N THR A 237 27.18 27.44 -9.16
CA THR A 237 28.53 27.84 -8.70
C THR A 237 29.57 26.72 -8.89
N PHE A 238 29.15 25.46 -8.79
CA PHE A 238 30.04 24.28 -8.82
C PHE A 238 29.60 23.22 -9.85
N PRO A 239 29.36 23.57 -11.13
CA PRO A 239 28.72 22.68 -12.11
C PRO A 239 29.47 21.35 -12.31
N ASN A 240 30.81 21.36 -12.29
CA ASN A 240 31.61 20.16 -12.51
C ASN A 240 31.87 19.35 -11.22
N THR A 241 31.46 19.84 -10.05
CA THR A 241 31.53 19.10 -8.78
C THR A 241 30.18 18.47 -8.42
N CYS A 242 29.11 18.83 -9.16
CA CYS A 242 27.75 18.47 -8.80
C CYS A 242 27.42 17.00 -9.03
N ASP A 243 27.77 16.40 -10.16
CA ASP A 243 27.26 15.05 -10.49
C ASP A 243 27.72 13.96 -9.52
N GLU A 244 29.01 13.88 -9.17
CA GLU A 244 29.49 12.87 -8.20
C GLU A 244 28.96 13.11 -6.78
N LEU A 245 28.91 14.37 -6.32
CA LEU A 245 28.40 14.70 -4.98
C LEU A 245 26.88 14.58 -4.89
N LEU A 246 26.13 14.98 -5.92
CA LEU A 246 24.69 14.76 -5.99
C LEU A 246 24.40 13.28 -6.10
N GLN A 247 25.16 12.50 -6.87
CA GLN A 247 24.97 11.04 -6.93
C GLN A 247 25.24 10.40 -5.56
N GLN A 248 26.32 10.77 -4.87
CA GLN A 248 26.62 10.28 -3.51
C GLN A 248 25.56 10.70 -2.48
N VAL A 249 25.18 11.98 -2.44
CA VAL A 249 24.15 12.49 -1.51
C VAL A 249 22.77 11.91 -1.85
N THR A 250 22.44 11.73 -3.13
CA THR A 250 21.18 11.10 -3.58
C THR A 250 21.14 9.62 -3.22
N ILE A 251 22.24 8.87 -3.41
CA ILE A 251 22.34 7.46 -2.97
C ILE A 251 22.20 7.38 -1.44
N LEU A 252 22.87 8.23 -0.68
CA LEU A 252 22.78 8.23 0.79
C LEU A 252 21.37 8.62 1.28
N VAL A 253 20.79 9.70 0.77
CA VAL A 253 19.48 10.22 1.22
C VAL A 253 18.33 9.35 0.70
N LEU A 254 18.24 9.09 -0.61
CA LEU A 254 17.19 8.21 -1.16
C LEU A 254 17.36 6.77 -0.71
N GLY A 255 18.59 6.26 -0.57
CA GLY A 255 18.84 4.94 0.02
C GLY A 255 18.35 4.84 1.46
N SER A 256 18.57 5.88 2.28
CA SER A 256 18.07 5.90 3.65
C SER A 256 16.54 5.96 3.74
N GLU A 257 15.89 6.80 2.92
CA GLU A 257 14.43 6.92 2.89
C GLU A 257 13.77 5.66 2.29
N LEU A 258 14.36 5.07 1.26
CA LEU A 258 13.92 3.79 0.69
C LEU A 258 14.05 2.66 1.70
N SER A 259 15.19 2.54 2.39
CA SER A 259 15.39 1.54 3.47
C SER A 259 14.31 1.70 4.55
N ARG A 260 14.01 2.94 4.96
CA ARG A 260 12.97 3.28 5.95
C ARG A 260 11.55 2.96 5.46
N GLN A 261 11.23 3.17 4.18
CA GLN A 261 9.93 2.79 3.60
C GLN A 261 9.77 1.27 3.52
N LEU A 262 10.83 0.55 3.11
CA LEU A 262 10.85 -0.92 3.08
C LEU A 262 10.68 -1.50 4.49
N ASP A 263 11.35 -0.96 5.50
CA ASP A 263 11.12 -1.31 6.92
C ASP A 263 9.68 -1.05 7.35
N LEU A 264 9.10 0.11 6.99
CA LEU A 264 7.73 0.47 7.34
C LEU A 264 6.67 -0.45 6.69
N TRP A 265 6.96 -1.03 5.52
CA TRP A 265 6.08 -2.00 4.88
C TRP A 265 6.32 -3.43 5.41
N LEU A 266 7.57 -3.85 5.62
CA LEU A 266 7.92 -5.16 6.19
C LEU A 266 7.42 -5.32 7.62
N SER A 267 7.49 -4.27 8.45
CA SER A 267 6.94 -4.27 9.82
C SER A 267 5.41 -4.29 9.88
N LYS A 268 4.71 -3.99 8.77
CA LYS A 268 3.25 -4.10 8.62
C LYS A 268 2.80 -5.40 7.95
N ALA A 269 3.74 -6.30 7.65
CA ALA A 269 3.46 -7.61 7.10
C ALA A 269 3.66 -8.70 8.16
N ASP A 270 2.71 -9.62 8.24
CA ASP A 270 2.75 -10.75 9.16
C ASP A 270 3.52 -11.93 8.57
N LEU A 271 4.44 -12.52 9.35
CA LEU A 271 5.08 -13.80 9.04
C LEU A 271 4.06 -14.92 9.29
N THR A 272 3.46 -15.45 8.23
CA THR A 272 2.30 -16.36 8.27
C THR A 272 2.41 -17.56 7.33
N HIS A 273 3.36 -17.55 6.39
CA HIS A 273 3.56 -18.60 5.39
C HIS A 273 5.03 -18.65 4.95
N GLY A 274 5.93 -18.87 5.92
CA GLY A 274 7.38 -19.00 5.71
C GLY A 274 7.97 -20.17 6.54
N PRO A 275 9.25 -20.55 6.32
CA PRO A 275 10.22 -19.89 5.44
C PRO A 275 9.95 -20.13 3.96
N ALA A 276 9.91 -19.05 3.18
CA ALA A 276 9.61 -19.10 1.75
C ALA A 276 10.68 -19.84 0.94
N ARG A 277 10.21 -20.71 0.04
CA ARG A 277 10.96 -21.46 -0.98
C ARG A 277 10.85 -20.77 -2.34
N ALA A 278 9.67 -20.23 -2.64
CA ALA A 278 9.45 -19.27 -3.71
C ALA A 278 8.47 -18.19 -3.23
N ILE A 279 8.47 -17.04 -3.90
CA ILE A 279 7.47 -15.98 -3.72
C ILE A 279 6.97 -15.49 -5.09
N ILE A 280 5.74 -14.98 -5.14
CA ILE A 280 5.28 -14.09 -6.22
C ILE A 280 5.20 -12.68 -5.63
N ALA A 281 5.75 -11.68 -6.31
CA ALA A 281 5.71 -10.28 -5.91
C ALA A 281 5.51 -9.34 -7.12
N PRO A 282 4.85 -8.18 -6.95
CA PRO A 282 4.63 -7.19 -8.01
C PRO A 282 5.91 -6.42 -8.36
N HIS A 283 5.91 -5.78 -9.53
CA HIS A 283 7.05 -5.01 -10.06
C HIS A 283 6.68 -3.62 -10.62
N ALA A 284 5.51 -3.09 -10.30
CA ALA A 284 5.26 -1.66 -10.45
C ALA A 284 6.18 -0.80 -9.53
N GLY A 285 6.20 0.51 -9.75
CA GLY A 285 6.89 1.44 -8.86
C GLY A 285 6.36 1.36 -7.41
N TYR A 286 7.26 1.38 -6.44
CA TYR A 286 6.96 1.07 -5.02
C TYR A 286 5.86 1.92 -4.39
N SER A 287 5.65 3.16 -4.83
CA SER A 287 4.53 4.02 -4.41
C SER A 287 3.16 3.39 -4.63
N TYR A 288 3.04 2.45 -5.57
CA TYR A 288 1.80 1.70 -5.83
C TYR A 288 1.77 0.31 -5.18
N CYS A 289 2.87 -0.45 -5.26
CA CYS A 289 2.86 -1.88 -4.92
C CYS A 289 3.84 -2.31 -3.82
N GLY A 290 4.70 -1.43 -3.30
CA GLY A 290 5.71 -1.77 -2.26
C GLY A 290 5.05 -2.35 -1.00
N ALA A 291 4.01 -1.68 -0.51
CA ALA A 291 3.17 -2.17 0.59
C ALA A 291 2.46 -3.51 0.34
N CYS A 292 2.37 -3.97 -0.93
CA CYS A 292 1.91 -5.30 -1.28
C CYS A 292 3.07 -6.31 -1.24
N ALA A 293 4.18 -6.01 -1.95
CA ALA A 293 5.38 -6.83 -2.04
C ALA A 293 5.96 -7.24 -0.68
N ALA A 294 5.88 -6.35 0.32
CA ALA A 294 6.25 -6.66 1.71
C ALA A 294 5.63 -7.96 2.24
N PHE A 295 4.39 -8.30 1.89
CA PHE A 295 3.73 -9.51 2.38
C PHE A 295 4.39 -10.79 1.85
N ALA A 296 4.94 -10.78 0.63
CA ALA A 296 5.76 -11.85 0.10
C ALA A 296 7.15 -11.87 0.75
N TYR A 297 7.85 -10.73 0.71
CA TYR A 297 9.23 -10.61 1.21
C TYR A 297 9.38 -10.90 2.71
N ARG A 298 8.36 -10.61 3.51
CA ARG A 298 8.32 -10.92 4.95
C ARG A 298 8.44 -12.42 5.26
N GLN A 299 8.08 -13.30 4.33
CA GLN A 299 8.12 -14.75 4.54
C GLN A 299 9.51 -15.38 4.30
N VAL A 300 10.46 -14.61 3.75
CA VAL A 300 11.82 -15.06 3.47
C VAL A 300 12.62 -15.18 4.77
N SER A 301 13.42 -16.24 4.90
CA SER A 301 14.32 -16.44 6.03
C SER A 301 15.78 -16.17 5.61
N PRO A 302 16.36 -15.01 5.94
CA PRO A 302 17.72 -14.65 5.51
C PRO A 302 18.80 -15.54 6.17
N VAL A 303 18.50 -16.12 7.33
CA VAL A 303 19.33 -17.14 7.99
C VAL A 303 19.56 -18.34 7.07
N VAL A 304 18.52 -18.81 6.40
CA VAL A 304 18.54 -20.03 5.58
C VAL A 304 18.96 -19.75 4.14
N VAL A 305 18.43 -18.68 3.53
CA VAL A 305 18.65 -18.36 2.11
C VAL A 305 20.09 -17.93 1.83
N LYS A 306 20.68 -18.45 0.75
CA LYS A 306 22.03 -18.14 0.27
C LYS A 306 22.10 -17.83 -1.22
N ARG A 307 21.06 -18.18 -2.00
CA ARG A 307 21.01 -18.01 -3.46
C ARG A 307 19.60 -17.61 -3.86
N ILE A 308 19.44 -16.50 -4.58
CA ILE A 308 18.13 -15.92 -4.88
C ILE A 308 17.94 -15.79 -6.40
N PHE A 309 17.14 -16.68 -6.96
CA PHE A 309 16.72 -16.64 -8.37
C PHE A 309 15.66 -15.56 -8.54
N ILE A 310 15.74 -14.75 -9.60
CA ILE A 310 14.76 -13.70 -9.91
C ILE A 310 14.29 -13.88 -11.34
N LEU A 311 13.04 -14.31 -11.54
CA LEU A 311 12.45 -14.53 -12.86
C LEU A 311 11.56 -13.33 -13.23
N GLY A 312 12.13 -12.41 -14.01
CA GLY A 312 11.44 -11.23 -14.55
C GLY A 312 10.81 -11.52 -15.92
N PRO A 313 9.57 -11.12 -16.22
CA PRO A 313 9.07 -11.12 -17.60
C PRO A 313 9.73 -10.01 -18.42
N SER A 314 10.01 -10.24 -19.71
CA SER A 314 10.49 -9.15 -20.57
C SER A 314 9.34 -8.31 -21.14
N HIS A 315 9.44 -6.99 -20.96
CA HIS A 315 8.56 -6.00 -21.57
C HIS A 315 9.21 -5.35 -22.80
N HIS A 316 10.53 -5.18 -22.79
CA HIS A 316 11.25 -4.34 -23.75
C HIS A 316 11.72 -5.12 -25.00
N VAL A 317 12.22 -6.36 -24.83
CA VAL A 317 12.79 -7.16 -25.92
C VAL A 317 11.94 -8.39 -26.28
N ARG A 318 11.91 -8.73 -27.58
CA ARG A 318 11.23 -9.94 -28.08
C ARG A 318 12.05 -11.20 -27.84
N LEU A 319 12.15 -11.62 -26.59
CA LEU A 319 12.79 -12.86 -26.18
C LEU A 319 11.84 -14.06 -26.34
N ALA A 320 12.33 -15.16 -26.93
CA ALA A 320 11.56 -16.39 -27.19
C ALA A 320 12.02 -17.59 -26.33
N GLY A 321 12.65 -17.31 -25.19
CA GLY A 321 13.27 -18.25 -24.26
C GLY A 321 13.57 -17.53 -22.95
N CYS A 322 14.64 -17.91 -22.27
CA CYS A 322 15.19 -17.17 -21.13
C CYS A 322 16.59 -16.62 -21.42
N ALA A 323 16.99 -15.56 -20.74
CA ALA A 323 18.30 -14.94 -20.85
C ALA A 323 18.90 -14.62 -19.48
N LEU A 324 20.24 -14.56 -19.42
CA LEU A 324 21.04 -14.28 -18.23
C LEU A 324 21.81 -12.97 -18.45
N SER A 325 22.04 -12.22 -17.37
CA SER A 325 22.81 -10.97 -17.39
C SER A 325 24.22 -11.19 -17.91
N SER A 326 24.82 -10.17 -18.54
CA SER A 326 26.26 -10.19 -18.86
C SER A 326 27.15 -9.72 -17.69
N LEU A 327 26.55 -9.14 -16.64
CA LEU A 327 27.25 -8.45 -15.55
C LEU A 327 27.71 -9.39 -14.42
N ASP A 328 28.58 -8.87 -13.54
CA ASP A 328 29.05 -9.53 -12.32
C ASP A 328 28.21 -9.18 -11.07
N LYS A 329 27.57 -8.02 -11.11
CA LYS A 329 26.78 -7.44 -10.02
C LYS A 329 25.63 -6.63 -10.60
N TYR A 330 24.59 -6.43 -9.81
CA TYR A 330 23.64 -5.33 -9.98
C TYR A 330 23.79 -4.35 -8.81
N ALA A 331 23.84 -3.05 -9.10
CA ALA A 331 23.82 -2.01 -8.09
C ALA A 331 22.41 -1.86 -7.48
N THR A 332 22.32 -1.38 -6.24
CA THR A 332 21.06 -0.89 -5.64
C THR A 332 21.33 0.35 -4.80
N PRO A 333 20.32 1.17 -4.45
CA PRO A 333 20.48 2.27 -3.50
C PRO A 333 20.84 1.86 -2.06
N LEU A 334 20.98 0.56 -1.78
CA LEU A 334 21.35 0.03 -0.46
C LEU A 334 22.76 -0.58 -0.48
N TYR A 335 23.04 -1.51 -1.40
CA TYR A 335 24.35 -2.11 -1.70
C TYR A 335 24.31 -2.98 -2.97
N ASP A 336 25.47 -3.28 -3.56
CA ASP A 336 25.60 -4.16 -4.72
C ASP A 336 25.18 -5.61 -4.41
N LEU A 337 24.39 -6.22 -5.29
CA LEU A 337 24.07 -7.64 -5.26
C LEU A 337 24.95 -8.40 -6.25
N THR A 338 25.67 -9.44 -5.78
CA THR A 338 26.62 -10.21 -6.59
C THR A 338 25.94 -11.39 -7.27
N ILE A 339 26.22 -11.59 -8.56
CA ILE A 339 25.62 -12.63 -9.39
C ILE A 339 26.33 -13.97 -9.21
N ASP A 340 25.58 -15.06 -9.06
CA ASP A 340 26.14 -16.41 -8.89
C ASP A 340 26.75 -16.96 -10.19
N LYS A 341 28.08 -16.86 -10.32
CA LYS A 341 28.80 -17.30 -11.52
C LYS A 341 28.85 -18.81 -11.68
N GLN A 342 28.76 -19.59 -10.60
CA GLN A 342 28.72 -21.05 -10.71
C GLN A 342 27.39 -21.49 -11.32
N ILE A 343 26.27 -21.02 -10.75
CA ILE A 343 24.94 -21.36 -11.25
C ILE A 343 24.71 -20.79 -12.66
N TYR A 344 25.24 -19.61 -12.98
CA TYR A 344 25.23 -19.11 -14.36
C TYR A 344 25.95 -20.04 -15.34
N ALA A 345 27.12 -20.58 -15.00
CA ALA A 345 27.82 -21.56 -15.85
C ALA A 345 27.04 -22.88 -15.99
N GLU A 346 26.41 -23.36 -14.91
CA GLU A 346 25.54 -24.56 -14.96
C GLU A 346 24.30 -24.34 -15.85
N LEU A 347 23.65 -23.17 -15.75
CA LEU A 347 22.51 -22.81 -16.59
C LEU A 347 22.93 -22.64 -18.06
N GLU A 348 24.07 -22.01 -18.36
CA GLU A 348 24.62 -21.92 -19.72
C GLU A 348 24.94 -23.29 -20.33
N ALA A 349 25.46 -24.24 -19.53
CA ALA A 349 25.79 -25.58 -19.99
C ALA A 349 24.55 -26.34 -20.52
N THR A 350 23.33 -25.99 -20.09
CA THR A 350 22.08 -26.53 -20.66
C THR A 350 21.83 -26.10 -22.11
N ARG A 351 22.52 -25.05 -22.59
CA ARG A 351 22.32 -24.38 -23.89
C ARG A 351 20.88 -23.90 -24.13
N GLN A 352 20.13 -23.61 -23.06
CA GLN A 352 18.76 -23.08 -23.14
C GLN A 352 18.65 -21.58 -22.85
N PHE A 353 19.72 -20.95 -22.41
CA PHE A 353 19.73 -19.53 -22.06
C PHE A 353 20.56 -18.72 -23.06
N GLN A 354 20.13 -17.49 -23.30
CA GLN A 354 20.87 -16.48 -24.05
C GLN A 354 21.61 -15.55 -23.08
N ARG A 355 22.60 -14.78 -23.54
CA ARG A 355 23.14 -13.64 -22.77
C ARG A 355 22.41 -12.37 -23.19
N MET A 356 22.03 -11.55 -22.21
CA MET A 356 21.58 -10.18 -22.45
C MET A 356 22.79 -9.30 -22.82
N ASN A 357 22.56 -8.26 -23.62
CA ASN A 357 23.51 -7.14 -23.67
C ASN A 357 23.18 -6.16 -22.53
N VAL A 358 24.15 -5.34 -22.12
CA VAL A 358 24.02 -4.45 -20.95
C VAL A 358 22.80 -3.52 -21.08
N THR A 359 22.55 -2.95 -22.26
CA THR A 359 21.37 -2.09 -22.51
C THR A 359 20.04 -2.83 -22.37
N THR A 360 19.98 -4.14 -22.63
CA THR A 360 18.78 -4.98 -22.40
C THR A 360 18.59 -5.30 -20.92
N ASP A 361 19.69 -5.38 -20.16
CA ASP A 361 19.72 -5.55 -18.70
C ASP A 361 19.20 -4.28 -18.01
N GLU A 362 19.73 -3.11 -18.40
CA GLU A 362 19.47 -1.80 -17.76
C GLU A 362 18.12 -1.18 -18.12
N ASP A 363 17.50 -1.57 -19.24
CA ASP A 363 16.16 -1.10 -19.66
C ASP A 363 15.02 -1.94 -19.02
N GLU A 364 15.30 -3.10 -18.40
CA GLU A 364 14.29 -4.04 -17.91
C GLU A 364 14.06 -3.98 -16.38
N HIS A 365 13.15 -3.09 -15.99
CA HIS A 365 12.70 -2.87 -14.60
C HIS A 365 12.11 -4.11 -13.89
N SER A 366 11.66 -5.16 -14.61
CA SER A 366 10.92 -6.27 -14.00
C SER A 366 11.76 -7.18 -13.08
N ILE A 367 13.08 -7.14 -13.22
CA ILE A 367 14.03 -7.74 -12.28
C ILE A 367 14.50 -6.70 -11.26
N GLU A 368 14.76 -5.48 -11.71
CA GLU A 368 15.25 -4.35 -10.90
C GLU A 368 14.38 -4.08 -9.66
N MET A 369 13.04 -4.08 -9.82
CA MET A 369 12.10 -3.78 -8.74
C MET A 369 12.09 -4.83 -7.60
N HIS A 370 12.81 -5.94 -7.73
CA HIS A 370 13.04 -6.90 -6.64
C HIS A 370 14.35 -6.68 -5.89
N LEU A 371 15.32 -5.97 -6.48
CA LEU A 371 16.68 -5.85 -5.93
C LEU A 371 16.73 -5.07 -4.60
N PRO A 372 16.07 -3.90 -4.42
CA PRO A 372 16.07 -3.21 -3.13
C PRO A 372 15.37 -4.03 -2.03
N TYR A 373 14.31 -4.76 -2.36
CA TYR A 373 13.63 -5.64 -1.41
C TYR A 373 14.49 -6.82 -0.97
N ILE A 374 15.20 -7.45 -1.91
CA ILE A 374 16.19 -8.50 -1.63
C ILE A 374 17.32 -7.96 -0.76
N ALA A 375 17.90 -6.82 -1.16
CA ALA A 375 18.97 -6.16 -0.41
C ALA A 375 18.53 -5.84 1.03
N LYS A 376 17.30 -5.35 1.24
CA LYS A 376 16.79 -5.03 2.57
C LYS A 376 16.52 -6.27 3.43
N VAL A 377 15.85 -7.29 2.89
CA VAL A 377 15.56 -8.53 3.65
C VAL A 377 16.83 -9.28 4.03
N MET A 378 17.87 -9.20 3.20
CA MET A 378 19.15 -9.88 3.42
C MET A 378 20.23 -8.96 4.03
N GLU A 379 19.88 -7.77 4.56
CA GLU A 379 20.82 -6.72 4.98
C GLU A 379 21.86 -7.19 6.01
N GLU A 380 21.46 -8.00 7.00
CA GLU A 380 22.36 -8.62 7.99
C GLU A 380 23.32 -9.67 7.37
N TYR A 381 22.97 -10.22 6.21
CA TYR A 381 23.66 -11.34 5.55
C TYR A 381 24.31 -10.92 4.22
N LYS A 382 24.50 -9.63 3.97
CA LYS A 382 24.89 -9.04 2.67
C LYS A 382 26.19 -9.54 2.02
N THR A 383 27.06 -10.22 2.77
CA THR A 383 28.28 -10.86 2.25
C THR A 383 28.14 -12.37 2.02
N SER A 384 26.96 -12.93 2.30
CA SER A 384 26.71 -14.36 2.48
C SER A 384 25.58 -14.89 1.60
N PHE A 385 25.20 -14.16 0.54
CA PHE A 385 24.26 -14.64 -0.48
C PHE A 385 24.61 -14.11 -1.88
N THR A 386 24.09 -14.78 -2.91
CA THR A 386 24.19 -14.40 -4.33
C THR A 386 22.81 -14.29 -4.98
N ILE A 387 22.71 -13.55 -6.09
CA ILE A 387 21.50 -13.47 -6.93
C ILE A 387 21.69 -14.19 -8.27
N ILE A 388 20.60 -14.68 -8.84
CA ILE A 388 20.55 -15.34 -10.14
C ILE A 388 19.43 -14.68 -10.98
N PRO A 389 19.70 -13.54 -11.62
CA PRO A 389 18.78 -12.90 -12.55
C PRO A 389 18.49 -13.79 -13.76
N ILE A 390 17.21 -13.96 -14.11
CA ILE A 390 16.75 -14.68 -15.30
C ILE A 390 15.64 -13.85 -15.95
N LEU A 391 15.92 -13.30 -17.13
CA LEU A 391 14.90 -12.67 -17.95
C LEU A 391 14.12 -13.75 -18.69
N VAL A 392 12.79 -13.74 -18.57
CA VAL A 392 11.86 -14.73 -19.13
C VAL A 392 11.06 -14.07 -20.25
N GLY A 393 11.23 -14.57 -21.47
CA GLY A 393 10.54 -14.07 -22.65
C GLY A 393 9.11 -14.60 -22.80
N THR A 394 8.59 -14.50 -24.02
CA THR A 394 7.34 -15.18 -24.40
C THR A 394 7.62 -16.66 -24.59
N LEU A 395 7.08 -17.48 -23.69
CA LEU A 395 7.24 -18.93 -23.71
C LEU A 395 5.98 -19.63 -24.25
N THR A 396 6.17 -20.86 -24.73
CA THR A 396 5.08 -21.81 -24.98
C THR A 396 5.01 -22.80 -23.80
N PRO A 397 3.90 -23.51 -23.56
CA PRO A 397 3.79 -24.44 -22.43
C PRO A 397 4.89 -25.52 -22.39
N GLU A 398 5.41 -25.93 -23.55
CA GLU A 398 6.51 -26.89 -23.66
C GLU A 398 7.86 -26.27 -23.26
N LYS A 399 8.05 -24.97 -23.51
CA LYS A 399 9.22 -24.21 -23.02
C LYS A 399 9.12 -23.92 -21.54
N GLU A 400 7.93 -23.58 -21.03
CA GLU A 400 7.68 -23.44 -19.59
C GLU A 400 7.97 -24.77 -18.87
N ALA A 401 7.53 -25.90 -19.41
CA ALA A 401 7.89 -27.23 -18.93
C ALA A 401 9.41 -27.48 -18.97
N LYS A 402 10.09 -27.07 -20.04
CA LYS A 402 11.55 -27.24 -20.19
C LYS A 402 12.35 -26.41 -19.18
N TYR A 403 12.05 -25.12 -19.02
CA TYR A 403 12.73 -24.28 -18.02
C TYR A 403 12.35 -24.67 -16.59
N GLY A 404 11.08 -25.05 -16.34
CA GLY A 404 10.65 -25.59 -15.06
C GLY A 404 11.41 -26.86 -14.67
N ALA A 405 11.64 -27.77 -15.63
CA ALA A 405 12.46 -28.97 -15.40
C ALA A 405 13.94 -28.68 -15.15
N ILE A 406 14.50 -27.60 -15.71
CA ILE A 406 15.87 -27.13 -15.45
C ILE A 406 15.97 -26.46 -14.07
N LEU A 407 14.95 -25.73 -13.64
CA LEU A 407 14.96 -24.98 -12.38
C LEU A 407 14.47 -25.80 -11.17
N ALA A 408 13.77 -26.91 -11.38
CA ALA A 408 13.28 -27.79 -10.30
C ALA A 408 14.38 -28.27 -9.32
N PRO A 409 15.60 -28.69 -9.74
CA PRO A 409 16.67 -29.05 -8.80
C PRO A 409 17.10 -27.88 -7.91
N TYR A 410 17.17 -26.66 -8.47
CA TYR A 410 17.50 -25.47 -7.69
C TYR A 410 16.35 -25.07 -6.75
N LEU A 411 15.09 -25.26 -7.14
CA LEU A 411 13.94 -25.06 -6.25
C LEU A 411 13.87 -26.10 -5.12
N ALA A 412 14.48 -27.28 -5.29
CA ALA A 412 14.56 -28.31 -4.25
C ALA A 412 15.60 -28.00 -3.15
N ASP A 413 16.71 -27.34 -3.48
CA ASP A 413 17.78 -27.00 -2.53
C ASP A 413 17.29 -26.01 -1.45
N PRO A 414 17.32 -26.39 -0.15
CA PRO A 414 16.73 -25.60 0.93
C PRO A 414 17.38 -24.23 1.16
N GLN A 415 18.56 -23.95 0.59
CA GLN A 415 19.22 -22.65 0.66
C GLN A 415 18.79 -21.68 -0.45
N ASN A 416 18.05 -22.15 -1.46
CA ASN A 416 17.66 -21.33 -2.61
C ASN A 416 16.28 -20.68 -2.38
N LEU A 417 16.10 -19.45 -2.87
CA LEU A 417 14.80 -18.77 -2.99
C LEU A 417 14.52 -18.49 -4.46
N VAL A 418 13.27 -18.67 -4.90
CA VAL A 418 12.82 -18.28 -6.24
C VAL A 418 11.82 -17.12 -6.16
N VAL A 419 12.22 -15.93 -6.61
CA VAL A 419 11.37 -14.75 -6.75
C VAL A 419 10.75 -14.75 -8.15
N ILE A 420 9.43 -14.83 -8.21
CA ILE A 420 8.64 -14.72 -9.43
C ILE A 420 8.06 -13.31 -9.51
N SER A 421 8.46 -12.58 -10.54
CA SER A 421 8.07 -11.19 -10.78
C SER A 421 6.75 -11.12 -11.55
N SER A 422 5.67 -10.61 -10.95
CA SER A 422 4.40 -10.42 -11.66
C SER A 422 3.45 -9.43 -10.97
N ASP A 423 3.08 -8.38 -11.72
CA ASP A 423 1.77 -7.74 -11.58
C ASP A 423 0.66 -8.64 -12.18
N PHE A 424 -0.60 -8.33 -11.91
CA PHE A 424 -1.77 -9.13 -12.30
C PHE A 424 -2.58 -8.46 -13.43
N CYS A 425 -3.90 -8.22 -13.30
CA CYS A 425 -4.67 -7.58 -14.36
C CYS A 425 -4.24 -6.11 -14.58
N HIS A 426 -3.81 -5.79 -15.81
CA HIS A 426 -3.64 -4.44 -16.34
C HIS A 426 -4.94 -4.05 -17.08
N TRP A 427 -5.94 -3.58 -16.34
CA TRP A 427 -7.26 -3.27 -16.88
C TRP A 427 -7.37 -1.86 -17.42
N GLY A 428 -8.02 -1.69 -18.56
CA GLY A 428 -8.40 -0.41 -19.14
C GLY A 428 -8.03 -0.27 -20.60
N SER A 429 -8.64 0.73 -21.26
CA SER A 429 -8.49 0.95 -22.70
C SER A 429 -7.03 1.13 -23.15
N ARG A 430 -6.17 1.75 -22.31
CA ARG A 430 -4.73 1.93 -22.59
C ARG A 430 -3.94 0.61 -22.71
N PHE A 431 -4.40 -0.45 -22.06
CA PHE A 431 -3.79 -1.79 -22.15
C PHE A 431 -4.43 -2.66 -23.24
N ARG A 432 -5.47 -2.15 -23.93
CA ARG A 432 -6.34 -2.90 -24.87
C ARG A 432 -7.04 -4.10 -24.22
N TYR A 433 -7.25 -4.05 -22.90
CA TYR A 433 -7.90 -5.11 -22.13
C TYR A 433 -8.96 -4.53 -21.19
N THR A 434 -10.23 -4.69 -21.56
CA THR A 434 -11.38 -4.20 -20.78
C THR A 434 -12.39 -5.32 -20.51
N TRP A 435 -11.91 -6.56 -20.38
CA TRP A 435 -12.77 -7.71 -20.07
C TRP A 435 -13.42 -7.54 -18.69
N ARG A 436 -14.70 -7.89 -18.56
CA ARG A 436 -15.41 -7.96 -17.27
C ARG A 436 -16.56 -8.95 -17.33
N ASP A 437 -16.88 -9.55 -16.19
CA ASP A 437 -18.12 -10.29 -15.95
C ASP A 437 -19.12 -9.34 -15.27
N ASN A 438 -20.19 -8.97 -15.98
CA ASN A 438 -21.22 -8.06 -15.46
C ASN A 438 -21.96 -8.63 -14.23
N ALA A 439 -21.87 -9.95 -13.96
CA ALA A 439 -22.44 -10.56 -12.77
C ALA A 439 -21.59 -10.35 -11.49
N ARG A 440 -20.43 -9.68 -11.59
CA ARG A 440 -19.51 -9.43 -10.46
C ARG A 440 -19.63 -8.03 -9.85
N GLY A 441 -20.61 -7.23 -10.29
CA GLY A 441 -20.82 -5.87 -9.80
C GLY A 441 -19.97 -4.83 -10.53
N HIS A 442 -19.28 -3.97 -9.79
CA HIS A 442 -18.43 -2.92 -10.35
C HIS A 442 -17.19 -3.49 -11.06
N ILE A 443 -16.58 -2.70 -11.95
CA ILE A 443 -15.46 -3.14 -12.77
C ILE A 443 -14.29 -3.64 -11.90
N HIS A 444 -13.92 -2.91 -10.85
CA HIS A 444 -12.88 -3.33 -9.92
C HIS A 444 -13.16 -4.67 -9.20
N GLN A 445 -14.44 -4.98 -8.94
CA GLN A 445 -14.88 -6.24 -8.33
C GLN A 445 -14.80 -7.40 -9.35
N SER A 446 -15.12 -7.14 -10.63
CA SER A 446 -14.89 -8.11 -11.70
C SER A 446 -13.40 -8.36 -11.95
N ILE A 447 -12.54 -7.36 -11.80
CA ILE A 447 -11.08 -7.53 -11.89
C ILE A 447 -10.60 -8.39 -10.72
N GLU A 448 -10.99 -8.04 -9.48
CA GLU A 448 -10.63 -8.81 -8.28
C GLU A 448 -11.11 -10.26 -8.34
N TRP A 449 -12.32 -10.52 -8.83
CA TRP A 449 -12.79 -11.89 -9.05
C TRP A 449 -11.94 -12.64 -10.09
N LEU A 450 -11.56 -11.99 -11.19
CA LEU A 450 -10.77 -12.61 -12.24
C LEU A 450 -9.35 -12.93 -11.76
N ASP A 451 -8.70 -11.97 -11.11
CA ASP A 451 -7.35 -12.15 -10.55
C ASP A 451 -7.34 -13.23 -9.47
N LYS A 452 -8.32 -13.22 -8.56
CA LYS A 452 -8.48 -14.28 -7.54
C LYS A 452 -8.74 -15.65 -8.16
N LEU A 453 -9.50 -15.75 -9.25
CA LEU A 453 -9.65 -17.02 -9.97
C LEU A 453 -8.31 -17.53 -10.53
N GLY A 454 -7.40 -16.63 -10.94
CA GLY A 454 -6.03 -16.98 -11.30
C GLY A 454 -5.18 -17.40 -10.09
N MET A 455 -5.25 -16.64 -9.00
CA MET A 455 -4.56 -16.92 -7.73
C MET A 455 -4.96 -18.29 -7.17
N ASP A 456 -6.26 -18.58 -7.09
CA ASP A 456 -6.84 -19.86 -6.65
C ASP A 456 -6.30 -21.06 -7.45
N ILE A 457 -5.92 -20.87 -8.71
CA ILE A 457 -5.34 -21.92 -9.57
C ILE A 457 -3.84 -22.07 -9.30
N ILE A 458 -3.13 -20.96 -9.09
CA ILE A 458 -1.71 -20.94 -8.72
C ILE A 458 -1.48 -21.61 -7.36
N GLU A 459 -2.36 -21.37 -6.36
CA GLU A 459 -2.29 -22.05 -5.05
C GLU A 459 -2.43 -23.58 -5.14
N LYS A 460 -3.18 -24.07 -6.13
CA LYS A 460 -3.31 -25.51 -6.43
C LYS A 460 -2.10 -26.09 -7.15
N MET A 461 -1.14 -25.25 -7.55
CA MET A 461 0.10 -25.61 -8.23
C MET A 461 -0.09 -26.35 -9.58
N ASP A 462 -1.21 -26.07 -10.28
CA ASP A 462 -1.57 -26.74 -11.55
C ASP A 462 -1.24 -25.87 -12.78
N PRO A 463 -0.18 -26.19 -13.55
CA PRO A 463 0.18 -25.46 -14.77
C PRO A 463 -0.84 -25.63 -15.92
N ALA A 464 -1.57 -26.76 -15.98
CA ALA A 464 -2.53 -27.02 -17.04
C ALA A 464 -3.81 -26.18 -16.84
N SER A 465 -4.32 -26.12 -15.60
CA SER A 465 -5.42 -25.22 -15.25
C SER A 465 -5.04 -23.74 -15.42
N PHE A 466 -3.80 -23.34 -15.09
CA PHE A 466 -3.35 -21.96 -15.30
C PHE A 466 -3.28 -21.60 -16.80
N THR A 467 -2.75 -22.50 -17.62
CA THR A 467 -2.74 -22.37 -19.09
C THR A 467 -4.17 -22.26 -19.65
N ALA A 468 -5.12 -23.06 -19.15
CA ALA A 468 -6.51 -23.02 -19.57
C ALA A 468 -7.22 -21.71 -19.14
N TYR A 469 -6.93 -21.20 -17.94
CA TYR A 469 -7.41 -19.91 -17.45
C TYR A 469 -6.91 -18.74 -18.32
N LEU A 470 -5.61 -18.70 -18.62
CA LEU A 470 -5.03 -17.68 -19.50
C LEU A 470 -5.64 -17.74 -20.90
N LYS A 471 -5.79 -18.94 -21.48
CA LYS A 471 -6.44 -19.13 -22.78
C LYS A 471 -7.92 -18.71 -22.80
N LYS A 472 -8.65 -18.88 -21.68
CA LYS A 472 -10.08 -18.56 -21.59
C LYS A 472 -10.35 -17.06 -21.45
N TYR A 473 -9.60 -16.38 -20.58
CA TYR A 473 -9.88 -14.97 -20.23
C TYR A 473 -8.90 -13.97 -20.86
N SER A 474 -7.72 -14.42 -21.29
CA SER A 474 -6.62 -13.55 -21.74
C SER A 474 -6.21 -12.50 -20.70
N ASN A 475 -6.30 -12.82 -19.40
CA ASN A 475 -5.92 -11.89 -18.34
C ASN A 475 -4.44 -11.48 -18.50
N THR A 476 -4.24 -10.17 -18.53
CA THR A 476 -2.99 -9.44 -18.83
C THR A 476 -1.83 -9.62 -17.84
N ILE A 477 -1.84 -10.67 -17.02
CA ILE A 477 -0.77 -11.01 -16.07
C ILE A 477 0.58 -11.01 -16.82
N CYS A 478 1.45 -10.06 -16.47
CA CYS A 478 2.73 -9.84 -17.17
C CYS A 478 3.70 -11.00 -16.92
N GLY A 479 3.88 -11.38 -15.65
CA GLY A 479 4.72 -12.49 -15.19
C GLY A 479 4.12 -13.89 -15.39
N ARG A 480 3.09 -14.05 -16.23
CA ARG A 480 2.46 -15.35 -16.53
C ARG A 480 3.45 -16.44 -16.97
N HIS A 481 4.52 -16.08 -17.69
CA HIS A 481 5.55 -17.03 -18.14
C HIS A 481 6.51 -17.43 -17.00
N PRO A 482 7.07 -16.49 -16.19
CA PRO A 482 7.65 -16.80 -14.88
C PRO A 482 6.79 -17.70 -13.98
N ILE A 483 5.48 -17.42 -13.86
CA ILE A 483 4.53 -18.24 -13.09
C ILE A 483 4.39 -19.64 -13.70
N GLY A 484 4.24 -19.75 -15.03
CA GLY A 484 4.20 -21.04 -15.73
C GLY A 484 5.46 -21.88 -15.49
N VAL A 485 6.64 -21.26 -15.53
CA VAL A 485 7.92 -21.92 -15.20
C VAL A 485 7.95 -22.41 -13.74
N LEU A 486 7.47 -21.63 -12.77
CA LEU A 486 7.35 -22.09 -11.38
C LEU A 486 6.38 -23.27 -11.24
N LEU A 487 5.18 -23.18 -11.82
CA LEU A 487 4.17 -24.25 -11.74
C LEU A 487 4.67 -25.56 -12.38
N GLN A 488 5.44 -25.46 -13.48
CA GLN A 488 6.07 -26.62 -14.12
C GLN A 488 7.24 -27.18 -13.30
N ALA A 489 8.04 -26.34 -12.62
CA ALA A 489 9.05 -26.80 -11.68
C ALA A 489 8.41 -27.55 -10.49
N LEU A 490 7.29 -27.05 -9.96
CA LEU A 490 6.52 -27.69 -8.90
C LEU A 490 5.93 -29.02 -9.35
N ALA A 491 5.28 -29.09 -10.51
CA ALA A 491 4.80 -30.35 -11.08
C ALA A 491 5.95 -31.37 -11.30
N LYS A 492 7.14 -30.89 -11.71
CA LYS A 492 8.33 -31.74 -11.84
C LYS A 492 8.85 -32.26 -10.49
N LEU A 493 8.73 -31.49 -9.40
CA LEU A 493 9.03 -31.97 -8.05
C LEU A 493 7.97 -32.96 -7.54
N GLN A 494 6.68 -32.66 -7.71
CA GLN A 494 5.57 -33.56 -7.34
C GLN A 494 5.63 -34.93 -8.02
N SER A 495 6.24 -35.03 -9.21
CA SER A 495 6.48 -36.30 -9.89
C SER A 495 7.53 -37.23 -9.24
N GLN A 496 8.22 -36.77 -8.19
CA GLN A 496 9.33 -37.50 -7.55
C GLN A 496 8.89 -38.16 -6.23
N PRO A 497 9.31 -39.41 -5.94
CA PRO A 497 8.94 -40.10 -4.69
C PRO A 497 9.40 -39.40 -3.40
N SER A 498 10.41 -38.54 -3.49
CA SER A 498 11.00 -37.77 -2.39
C SER A 498 10.52 -36.31 -2.35
N CYS A 499 9.40 -35.98 -3.01
CA CYS A 499 8.83 -34.63 -2.93
C CYS A 499 8.42 -34.30 -1.49
N PRO A 500 8.86 -33.17 -0.90
CA PRO A 500 8.30 -32.67 0.35
C PRO A 500 6.82 -32.31 0.15
N LYS A 501 6.07 -32.13 1.24
CA LYS A 501 4.72 -31.56 1.11
C LYS A 501 4.89 -30.08 0.76
N MET A 502 4.10 -29.57 -0.18
CA MET A 502 4.24 -28.19 -0.65
C MET A 502 2.92 -27.45 -0.48
N SER A 503 3.00 -26.17 -0.11
CA SER A 503 1.84 -25.33 0.14
C SER A 503 2.10 -23.91 -0.37
N MET A 504 1.28 -23.44 -1.30
CA MET A 504 1.39 -22.11 -1.90
C MET A 504 0.16 -21.28 -1.55
N LYS A 505 0.36 -20.03 -1.14
CA LYS A 505 -0.69 -19.17 -0.62
C LYS A 505 -0.47 -17.69 -0.97
N PHE A 506 -1.51 -17.01 -1.41
CA PHE A 506 -1.54 -15.55 -1.52
C PHE A 506 -1.84 -14.89 -0.18
N LEU A 507 -1.07 -13.86 0.13
CA LEU A 507 -1.01 -13.19 1.42
C LEU A 507 -1.54 -11.75 1.32
N LYS A 508 -1.45 -11.15 0.14
CA LYS A 508 -1.99 -9.83 -0.16
C LYS A 508 -2.50 -9.75 -1.59
N TYR A 509 -3.57 -8.98 -1.76
CA TYR A 509 -4.07 -8.48 -3.03
C TYR A 509 -4.35 -6.98 -2.88
N ALA A 510 -4.11 -6.21 -3.94
CA ALA A 510 -4.36 -4.78 -4.03
C ALA A 510 -4.63 -4.37 -5.48
N GLN A 511 -5.18 -3.18 -5.68
CA GLN A 511 -5.34 -2.54 -6.98
C GLN A 511 -4.81 -1.10 -6.86
N SER A 512 -4.11 -0.61 -7.88
CA SER A 512 -3.67 0.80 -7.97
C SER A 512 -4.82 1.81 -7.88
N SER A 513 -6.02 1.42 -8.29
CA SER A 513 -7.24 2.23 -8.28
C SER A 513 -8.47 1.33 -8.46
N GLN A 514 -9.62 1.75 -7.95
CA GLN A 514 -10.89 1.05 -8.16
C GLN A 514 -11.59 1.59 -9.42
N CYS A 515 -11.44 0.88 -10.54
CA CYS A 515 -12.19 1.17 -11.76
C CYS A 515 -13.71 1.04 -11.53
N MET A 516 -14.44 2.07 -11.91
CA MET A 516 -15.90 2.13 -11.95
C MET A 516 -16.42 2.24 -13.40
N ASN A 517 -15.70 2.97 -14.25
CA ASN A 517 -16.10 3.38 -15.59
C ASN A 517 -15.17 2.81 -16.68
N MET A 518 -15.60 2.82 -17.95
CA MET A 518 -14.82 2.29 -19.08
C MET A 518 -13.62 3.14 -19.49
N GLN A 519 -13.57 4.38 -18.99
CA GLN A 519 -12.47 5.34 -19.17
C GLN A 519 -11.35 5.13 -18.14
N ASP A 520 -11.63 4.42 -17.05
CA ASP A 520 -10.67 4.18 -15.98
C ASP A 520 -9.61 3.16 -16.41
N SER A 521 -8.51 3.08 -15.65
CA SER A 521 -7.56 1.98 -15.78
C SER A 521 -6.86 1.71 -14.46
N SER A 522 -6.53 0.44 -14.21
CA SER A 522 -5.82 -0.01 -13.02
C SER A 522 -4.85 -1.14 -13.35
N VAL A 523 -3.84 -1.29 -12.52
CA VAL A 523 -3.05 -2.51 -12.39
C VAL A 523 -3.33 -3.16 -11.03
N SER A 524 -3.53 -4.47 -11.02
CA SER A 524 -3.65 -5.30 -9.82
C SER A 524 -2.29 -5.82 -9.35
N TYR A 525 -2.12 -5.89 -8.02
CA TYR A 525 -0.91 -6.40 -7.38
C TYR A 525 -1.27 -7.54 -6.44
N ALA A 526 -0.49 -8.62 -6.48
CA ALA A 526 -0.68 -9.76 -5.59
C ALA A 526 0.67 -10.21 -5.01
N SER A 527 0.65 -10.79 -3.82
CA SER A 527 1.85 -11.32 -3.18
C SER A 527 1.58 -12.69 -2.59
N ALA A 528 2.44 -13.66 -2.91
CA ALA A 528 2.30 -15.05 -2.50
C ALA A 528 3.62 -15.60 -1.94
N SER A 529 3.51 -16.66 -1.15
CA SER A 529 4.62 -17.48 -0.70
C SER A 529 4.33 -18.96 -0.94
N LEU A 530 5.38 -19.71 -1.24
CA LEU A 530 5.44 -21.16 -1.32
C LEU A 530 6.32 -21.66 -0.17
N VAL A 531 5.82 -22.59 0.64
CA VAL A 531 6.62 -23.31 1.64
C VAL A 531 6.71 -24.79 1.30
N PHE A 532 7.79 -25.43 1.76
CA PHE A 532 7.90 -26.88 1.85
C PHE A 532 7.74 -27.28 3.32
N GLU A 533 6.98 -28.34 3.56
CA GLU A 533 6.67 -28.98 4.85
C GLU A 533 7.35 -30.35 4.96
#